data_AF-A0A5N5MFL2-F1
#
_entry.id   AF-A0A5N5MFL2-F1
#
_cell.length_a   1.000
_cell.length_b   1.000
_cell.length_c   1.000
_cell.angle_alpha   90.00
_cell.angle_beta   90.00
_cell.angle_gamma   90.00
#
_symmetry.space_group_name_H-M   'P 1'
#
loop_
_entity.id
_entity.type
_entity.pdbx_description
1 polymer ?
#
loop_
_entity_poly.entity_id
_entity_poly.type
_entity_poly.pdbx_seq_one_letter_code
_entity_poly.pdbx_strand_id
1 'polypeptide(L)'
;MDTLTWMVLCAAVAVVCGSTLEFPVDEACESGQYTSSGDCCIQCPPGEGVITPCGDTQTECGQCLDSETYSDNYSHTEKCHTCTECTGLMRMETPCTDSNDAVCVCDYGYYMSAVTGGCEPCTVCPRGYGVYMRCEPDHDTLCEPCEDETYSDQESSLDPCMPCTICNDGSDELETLRECTSTADALCYDPLAPTMSSPSSPPELSKEDLGSPGPDKESTTAKPSSPRFIGSGLNENLIPIYCSTLAAVLIGLLAYIVFKRWNSCKQNKQAANNRAATANQTSPSPEGEKLHSDSGISVDSQSLQEQQQLQTQAEAHTQTQTQLHVPEQIVVRVDGGAQSDSPPSQA
;
A
#
# COMPACT_ATOMS: atom_id res chain seq x y z
N MET A 1 -19.47 62.99 -11.04
CA MET A 1 -20.09 61.66 -10.94
C MET A 1 -20.79 61.65 -9.60
N ASP A 2 -22.08 61.95 -9.63
CA ASP A 2 -22.86 62.32 -8.45
C ASP A 2 -23.16 61.09 -7.58
N THR A 3 -23.26 61.29 -6.27
CA THR A 3 -23.61 60.24 -5.29
C THR A 3 -24.94 59.55 -5.62
N LEU A 4 -25.82 60.26 -6.31
CA LEU A 4 -27.07 59.75 -6.87
C LEU A 4 -26.83 58.70 -7.96
N THR A 5 -25.83 58.92 -8.83
CA THR A 5 -25.47 57.97 -9.89
C THR A 5 -24.88 56.68 -9.30
N TRP A 6 -24.12 56.78 -8.21
CA TRP A 6 -23.58 55.62 -7.49
C TRP A 6 -24.69 54.83 -6.79
N MET A 7 -25.65 55.50 -6.13
CA MET A 7 -26.77 54.83 -5.48
C MET A 7 -27.68 54.12 -6.48
N VAL A 8 -27.94 54.73 -7.64
CA VAL A 8 -28.72 54.10 -8.71
C VAL A 8 -27.99 52.89 -9.30
N LEU A 9 -26.66 52.95 -9.45
CA LEU A 9 -25.85 51.80 -9.86
C LEU A 9 -25.87 50.68 -8.83
N CYS A 10 -25.74 50.99 -7.53
CA CYS A 10 -25.83 49.98 -6.47
C CYS A 10 -27.22 49.34 -6.39
N ALA A 11 -28.29 50.12 -6.56
CA ALA A 11 -29.65 49.61 -6.57
C ALA A 11 -29.92 48.73 -7.81
N ALA A 12 -29.43 49.12 -8.99
CA ALA A 12 -29.56 48.33 -10.21
C ALA A 12 -28.78 47.01 -10.12
N VAL A 13 -27.57 47.01 -9.54
CA VAL A 13 -26.78 45.79 -9.32
C VAL A 13 -27.45 44.87 -8.29
N ALA A 14 -28.08 45.41 -7.24
CA ALA A 14 -28.84 44.61 -6.27
C ALA A 14 -30.08 43.96 -6.88
N VAL A 15 -30.77 44.64 -7.80
CA VAL A 15 -31.94 44.08 -8.52
C VAL A 15 -31.52 42.99 -9.51
N VAL A 16 -30.36 43.13 -10.17
CA VAL A 16 -29.83 42.12 -11.09
C VAL A 16 -29.26 40.89 -10.35
N CYS A 17 -28.74 41.05 -9.13
CA CYS A 17 -28.27 39.93 -8.30
C CYS A 17 -29.37 39.26 -7.46
N GLY A 18 -30.57 39.80 -7.41
CA GLY A 18 -31.70 39.27 -6.62
C GLY A 18 -32.51 38.18 -7.32
N SER A 19 -32.21 37.87 -8.60
CA SER A 19 -32.80 36.73 -9.29
C SER A 19 -31.88 35.53 -9.16
N THR A 20 -31.82 34.94 -7.96
CA THR A 20 -31.53 33.51 -7.86
C THR A 20 -32.68 32.82 -8.58
N LEU A 21 -32.48 32.53 -9.87
CA LEU A 21 -33.16 31.42 -10.50
C LEU A 21 -32.77 30.20 -9.66
N GLU A 22 -33.63 29.83 -8.72
CA GLU A 22 -33.69 28.47 -8.23
C GLU A 22 -34.02 27.63 -9.46
N PHE A 23 -32.97 27.18 -10.15
CA PHE A 23 -33.12 26.00 -10.98
C PHE A 23 -33.76 24.97 -10.07
N PRO A 24 -34.94 24.43 -10.40
CA PRO A 24 -35.37 23.20 -9.76
C PRO A 24 -34.19 22.27 -9.97
N VAL A 25 -33.57 21.84 -8.87
CA VAL A 25 -32.71 20.67 -8.92
C VAL A 25 -33.69 19.60 -9.35
N ASP A 26 -33.69 19.27 -10.64
CA ASP A 26 -34.24 18.02 -11.12
C ASP A 26 -33.42 16.99 -10.36
N GLU A 27 -33.96 16.53 -9.22
CA GLU A 27 -33.32 15.49 -8.43
C GLU A 27 -33.29 14.27 -9.33
N ALA A 28 -32.17 14.11 -10.02
CA ALA A 28 -31.90 12.95 -10.83
C ALA A 28 -32.05 11.75 -9.90
N CYS A 29 -33.01 10.89 -10.23
CA CYS A 29 -33.32 9.75 -9.39
C CYS A 29 -32.11 8.81 -9.35
N GLU A 30 -31.52 8.64 -8.16
CA GLU A 30 -30.27 7.91 -7.97
C GLU A 30 -30.40 6.42 -8.33
N SER A 31 -31.59 5.85 -8.17
CA SER A 31 -31.93 4.48 -8.57
C SER A 31 -32.22 4.33 -10.08
N GLY A 32 -32.41 5.44 -10.81
CA GLY A 32 -32.75 5.46 -12.23
C GLY A 32 -34.11 4.84 -12.59
N GLN A 33 -34.95 4.53 -11.61
CA GLN A 33 -36.29 3.96 -11.79
C GLN A 33 -37.33 4.69 -10.94
N TYR A 34 -38.57 4.64 -11.40
CA TYR A 34 -39.70 5.32 -10.75
C TYR A 34 -40.85 4.35 -10.56
N THR A 35 -41.64 4.60 -9.51
CA THR A 35 -42.91 3.91 -9.29
C THR A 35 -43.93 4.30 -10.34
N SER A 36 -45.04 3.55 -10.44
CA SER A 36 -46.17 3.92 -11.29
C SER A 36 -46.84 5.25 -10.88
N SER A 37 -46.64 5.70 -9.62
CA SER A 37 -47.04 7.03 -9.14
C SER A 37 -46.07 8.16 -9.53
N GLY A 38 -44.90 7.84 -10.09
CA GLY A 38 -43.88 8.80 -10.50
C GLY A 38 -42.86 9.17 -9.42
N ASP A 39 -42.85 8.45 -8.29
CA ASP A 39 -41.89 8.66 -7.21
C ASP A 39 -40.59 7.90 -7.52
N CYS A 40 -39.43 8.46 -7.16
CA CYS A 40 -38.15 7.77 -7.34
C CYS A 40 -38.07 6.52 -6.45
N CYS A 41 -37.55 5.41 -6.98
CA CYS A 41 -37.44 4.17 -6.23
C CYS A 41 -36.45 4.33 -5.06
N ILE A 42 -36.85 3.90 -3.86
CA ILE A 42 -35.99 3.88 -2.67
C ILE A 42 -35.01 2.72 -2.79
N GLN A 43 -33.73 2.98 -2.51
CA GLN A 43 -32.69 1.96 -2.44
C GLN A 43 -32.53 1.49 -1.00
N CYS A 44 -32.49 0.18 -0.79
CA CYS A 44 -32.17 -0.42 0.50
C CYS A 44 -30.69 -0.21 0.80
N PRO A 45 -30.34 0.24 2.02
CA PRO A 45 -28.95 0.44 2.41
C PRO A 45 -28.23 -0.89 2.66
N PRO A 46 -26.88 -0.89 2.75
CA PRO A 46 -26.13 -2.05 3.22
C PRO A 46 -26.64 -2.52 4.59
N GLY A 47 -26.74 -3.84 4.79
CA GLY A 47 -27.44 -4.44 5.93
C GLY A 47 -28.91 -4.79 5.64
N GLU A 48 -29.50 -4.21 4.59
CA GLU A 48 -30.87 -4.47 4.17
C GLU A 48 -30.95 -4.89 2.70
N GLY A 49 -31.82 -5.84 2.41
CA GLY A 49 -32.12 -6.32 1.07
C GLY A 49 -33.58 -6.12 0.69
N VAL A 50 -33.86 -6.15 -0.61
CA VAL A 50 -35.20 -5.94 -1.16
C VAL A 50 -36.11 -7.15 -0.87
N ILE A 51 -37.21 -6.91 -0.18
CA ILE A 51 -38.30 -7.87 -0.01
C ILE A 51 -39.24 -7.76 -1.22
N THR A 52 -39.72 -6.55 -1.47
CA THR A 52 -40.65 -6.20 -2.55
C THR A 52 -39.99 -5.16 -3.47
N PRO A 53 -39.81 -5.46 -4.77
CA PRO A 53 -39.15 -4.54 -5.69
C PRO A 53 -40.03 -3.34 -6.03
N CYS A 54 -39.39 -2.24 -6.40
CA CYS A 54 -40.06 -1.05 -6.90
C CYS A 54 -40.88 -1.34 -8.19
N GLY A 55 -42.09 -0.80 -8.28
CA GLY A 55 -42.96 -0.93 -9.45
C GLY A 55 -44.27 -0.20 -9.25
N ASP A 56 -45.36 -0.93 -9.00
CA ASP A 56 -46.64 -0.30 -8.63
C ASP A 56 -46.59 0.33 -7.23
N THR A 57 -45.76 -0.23 -6.35
CA THR A 57 -45.48 0.26 -5.00
C THR A 57 -44.01 0.58 -4.84
N GLN A 58 -43.69 1.32 -3.78
CA GLN A 58 -42.30 1.64 -3.43
C GLN A 58 -41.54 0.37 -2.98
N THR A 59 -40.21 0.40 -3.09
CA THR A 59 -39.32 -0.65 -2.57
C THR A 59 -39.57 -0.88 -1.08
N GLU A 60 -39.65 -2.16 -0.70
CA GLU A 60 -39.71 -2.59 0.70
C GLU A 60 -38.40 -3.28 1.06
N CYS A 61 -37.72 -2.76 2.08
CA CYS A 61 -36.43 -3.26 2.56
C CYS A 61 -36.60 -4.08 3.83
N GLY A 62 -35.77 -5.12 3.97
CA GLY A 62 -35.71 -5.97 5.16
C GLY A 62 -34.28 -6.25 5.57
N GLN A 63 -34.06 -6.42 6.87
CA GLN A 63 -32.74 -6.73 7.41
C GLN A 63 -32.25 -8.09 6.94
N CYS A 64 -30.97 -8.14 6.57
CA CYS A 64 -30.28 -9.40 6.32
C CYS A 64 -30.02 -10.13 7.63
N LEU A 65 -30.04 -11.46 7.56
CA LEU A 65 -29.79 -12.31 8.72
C LEU A 65 -28.28 -12.43 8.96
N ASP A 66 -27.83 -11.90 10.10
CA ASP A 66 -26.43 -11.93 10.50
C ASP A 66 -25.83 -13.35 10.41
N SER A 67 -24.60 -13.45 9.92
CA SER A 67 -23.88 -14.71 9.62
C SER A 67 -24.48 -15.64 8.56
N GLU A 68 -25.67 -15.37 8.01
CA GLU A 68 -26.30 -16.19 6.96
C GLU A 68 -26.43 -15.44 5.62
N THR A 69 -26.76 -14.16 5.67
CA THR A 69 -26.96 -13.32 4.48
C THR A 69 -26.44 -11.90 4.68
N TYR A 70 -26.07 -11.24 3.59
CA TYR A 70 -25.55 -9.87 3.59
C TYR A 70 -26.07 -9.03 2.42
N SER A 71 -25.93 -7.71 2.53
CA SER A 71 -26.14 -6.73 1.46
C SER A 71 -25.11 -5.60 1.65
N ASP A 72 -24.23 -5.40 0.67
CA ASP A 72 -23.06 -4.51 0.77
C ASP A 72 -23.22 -3.19 0.00
N ASN A 73 -24.26 -3.06 -0.82
CA ASN A 73 -24.50 -1.91 -1.67
C ASN A 73 -25.94 -1.35 -1.52
N TYR A 74 -26.12 -0.09 -1.90
CA TYR A 74 -27.45 0.49 -2.04
C TYR A 74 -28.15 -0.10 -3.26
N SER A 75 -29.32 -0.72 -3.05
CA SER A 75 -30.05 -1.37 -4.15
C SER A 75 -31.56 -1.33 -3.97
N HIS A 76 -32.29 -1.01 -5.03
CA HIS A 76 -33.77 -1.13 -5.07
C HIS A 76 -34.24 -2.42 -5.76
N THR A 77 -33.30 -3.30 -6.14
CA THR A 77 -33.62 -4.58 -6.82
C THR A 77 -33.00 -5.81 -6.18
N GLU A 78 -31.85 -5.69 -5.52
CA GLU A 78 -31.12 -6.83 -4.96
C GLU A 78 -31.65 -7.23 -3.59
N LYS A 79 -31.81 -8.54 -3.41
CA LYS A 79 -32.16 -9.13 -2.12
C LYS A 79 -30.88 -9.42 -1.33
N CYS A 80 -31.02 -9.72 -0.04
CA CYS A 80 -29.88 -10.23 0.74
C CYS A 80 -29.26 -11.45 0.05
N HIS A 81 -27.95 -11.40 -0.14
CA HIS A 81 -27.14 -12.47 -0.69
C HIS A 81 -26.75 -13.45 0.40
N THR A 82 -26.65 -14.74 0.09
CA THR A 82 -26.14 -15.73 1.05
C THR A 82 -24.65 -15.53 1.26
N CYS A 83 -24.20 -15.58 2.51
CA CYS A 83 -22.78 -15.48 2.83
C CYS A 83 -21.95 -16.57 2.14
N THR A 84 -20.74 -16.23 1.73
CA THR A 84 -19.73 -17.16 1.26
C THR A 84 -19.27 -18.07 2.41
N GLU A 85 -19.27 -19.38 2.17
CA GLU A 85 -18.75 -20.37 3.12
C GLU A 85 -17.29 -20.73 2.75
N CYS A 86 -16.36 -20.47 3.67
CA CYS A 86 -14.96 -20.84 3.48
C CYS A 86 -14.81 -22.36 3.66
N THR A 87 -14.57 -23.07 2.56
CA THR A 87 -14.46 -24.55 2.55
C THR A 87 -13.07 -25.00 2.06
N GLY A 88 -12.72 -26.27 2.31
CA GLY A 88 -11.45 -26.84 1.87
C GLY A 88 -10.26 -26.39 2.73
N LEU A 89 -9.22 -25.84 2.09
CA LEU A 89 -8.00 -25.33 2.73
C LEU A 89 -8.07 -23.81 2.97
N MET A 90 -9.28 -23.28 3.08
CA MET A 90 -9.53 -21.86 3.30
C MET A 90 -10.12 -21.66 4.69
N ARG A 91 -9.74 -20.55 5.31
CA ARG A 91 -10.30 -20.06 6.57
C ARG A 91 -10.95 -18.70 6.36
N MET A 92 -11.83 -18.36 7.28
CA MET A 92 -12.42 -17.04 7.36
C MET A 92 -11.39 -16.05 7.93
N GLU A 93 -11.12 -14.98 7.18
CA GLU A 93 -10.32 -13.84 7.66
C GLU A 93 -11.22 -12.80 8.30
N THR A 94 -12.29 -12.42 7.59
CA THR A 94 -13.35 -11.56 8.13
C THR A 94 -14.66 -12.33 8.15
N PRO A 95 -15.42 -12.28 9.25
CA PRO A 95 -16.71 -12.94 9.33
C PRO A 95 -17.74 -12.25 8.45
N CYS A 96 -18.72 -13.02 7.98
CA CYS A 96 -19.90 -12.46 7.33
C CYS A 96 -20.72 -11.66 8.35
N THR A 97 -21.14 -10.46 7.96
CA THR A 97 -22.09 -9.63 8.70
C THR A 97 -23.30 -9.33 7.81
N ASP A 98 -24.35 -8.74 8.37
CA ASP A 98 -25.51 -8.25 7.60
C ASP A 98 -25.15 -7.34 6.39
N SER A 99 -24.00 -6.67 6.47
CA SER A 99 -23.55 -5.62 5.56
C SER A 99 -22.32 -6.01 4.73
N ASN A 100 -21.66 -7.12 5.01
CA ASN A 100 -20.44 -7.54 4.32
C ASN A 100 -20.37 -9.06 4.22
N ASP A 101 -19.89 -9.56 3.09
CA ASP A 101 -19.62 -11.00 2.93
C ASP A 101 -18.44 -11.46 3.80
N ALA A 102 -18.35 -12.77 4.02
CA ALA A 102 -17.15 -13.38 4.57
C ALA A 102 -16.00 -13.31 3.56
N VAL A 103 -14.81 -12.91 4.04
CA VAL A 103 -13.57 -12.98 3.24
C VAL A 103 -12.85 -14.27 3.59
N CYS A 104 -12.65 -15.11 2.58
CA CYS A 104 -11.95 -16.38 2.71
C CYS A 104 -10.51 -16.26 2.20
N VAL A 105 -9.57 -16.73 3.01
CA VAL A 105 -8.14 -16.79 2.69
C VAL A 105 -7.61 -18.20 2.91
N CYS A 106 -6.43 -18.53 2.40
CA CYS A 106 -5.81 -19.81 2.69
C CYS A 106 -5.57 -20.00 4.20
N ASP A 107 -5.76 -21.23 4.68
CA ASP A 107 -5.57 -21.58 6.08
C ASP A 107 -4.11 -21.39 6.51
N TYR A 108 -3.84 -21.39 7.81
CA TYR A 108 -2.48 -21.24 8.33
C TYR A 108 -1.55 -22.31 7.78
N GLY A 109 -0.39 -21.88 7.29
CA GLY A 109 0.56 -22.78 6.62
C GLY A 109 0.21 -23.06 5.16
N TYR A 110 -0.72 -22.30 4.56
CA TYR A 110 -1.01 -22.31 3.14
C TYR A 110 -1.03 -20.89 2.56
N TYR A 111 -0.72 -20.77 1.28
CA TYR A 111 -0.81 -19.52 0.52
C TYR A 111 -1.57 -19.72 -0.79
N MET A 112 -2.13 -18.64 -1.34
CA MET A 112 -2.82 -18.66 -2.62
C MET A 112 -1.81 -18.69 -3.76
N SER A 113 -1.68 -19.82 -4.44
CA SER A 113 -0.78 -19.95 -5.59
C SER A 113 -1.40 -19.37 -6.84
N ALA A 114 -0.76 -18.35 -7.42
CA ALA A 114 -1.17 -17.76 -8.70
C ALA A 114 -1.09 -18.76 -9.87
N VAL A 115 -0.32 -19.85 -9.74
CA VAL A 115 -0.14 -20.86 -10.80
C VAL A 115 -1.26 -21.89 -10.78
N THR A 116 -1.62 -22.41 -9.60
CA THR A 116 -2.66 -23.43 -9.46
C THR A 116 -4.05 -22.83 -9.21
N GLY A 117 -4.12 -21.56 -8.81
CA GLY A 117 -5.37 -20.88 -8.46
C GLY A 117 -6.00 -21.40 -7.17
N GLY A 118 -5.21 -22.05 -6.31
CA GLY A 118 -5.66 -22.66 -5.06
C GLY A 118 -4.64 -22.57 -3.95
N CYS A 119 -5.03 -23.01 -2.77
CA CYS A 119 -4.19 -23.00 -1.57
C CYS A 119 -3.14 -24.12 -1.63
N GLU A 120 -1.87 -23.74 -1.62
CA GLU A 120 -0.72 -24.64 -1.57
C GLU A 120 -0.03 -24.53 -0.21
N PRO A 121 0.58 -25.62 0.30
CA PRO A 121 1.29 -25.57 1.57
C PRO A 121 2.51 -24.66 1.47
N CYS A 122 2.75 -23.88 2.51
CA CYS A 122 3.93 -23.03 2.59
C CYS A 122 5.21 -23.87 2.65
N THR A 123 6.26 -23.38 2.02
CA THR A 123 7.61 -23.94 2.08
C THR A 123 8.14 -23.87 3.51
N VAL A 124 8.70 -24.99 3.98
CA VAL A 124 9.44 -25.06 5.25
C VAL A 124 10.92 -24.91 4.92
N CYS A 125 11.60 -23.96 5.59
CA CYS A 125 13.02 -23.74 5.36
C CYS A 125 13.81 -24.91 5.94
N PRO A 126 14.67 -25.56 5.15
CA PRO A 126 15.47 -26.69 5.61
C PRO A 126 16.60 -26.23 6.53
N ARG A 127 17.23 -27.20 7.21
CA ARG A 127 18.49 -26.96 7.96
C ARG A 127 19.52 -26.25 7.08
N GLY A 128 20.21 -25.26 7.64
CA GLY A 128 21.13 -24.41 6.88
C GLY A 128 20.49 -23.20 6.22
N TYR A 129 19.16 -23.08 6.28
CA TYR A 129 18.38 -21.97 5.75
C TYR A 129 17.48 -21.39 6.85
N GLY A 130 17.26 -20.09 6.79
CA GLY A 130 16.35 -19.35 7.66
C GLY A 130 15.22 -18.72 6.87
N VAL A 131 14.14 -18.39 7.57
CA VAL A 131 13.02 -17.64 7.00
C VAL A 131 13.41 -16.19 6.80
N TYR A 132 13.48 -15.77 5.54
CA TYR A 132 13.65 -14.37 5.15
C TYR A 132 12.31 -13.64 5.10
N MET A 133 11.31 -14.27 4.45
CA MET A 133 9.95 -13.77 4.36
C MET A 133 9.00 -14.88 4.80
N ARG A 134 8.08 -14.55 5.72
CA ARG A 134 7.11 -15.51 6.24
C ARG A 134 6.02 -15.75 5.22
N CYS A 135 5.45 -16.94 5.25
CA CYS A 135 4.27 -17.22 4.46
C CYS A 135 3.10 -16.33 4.88
N GLU A 136 2.46 -15.70 3.91
CA GLU A 136 1.23 -14.93 4.08
C GLU A 136 0.15 -15.49 3.12
N PRO A 137 -1.12 -15.09 3.24
CA PRO A 137 -2.17 -15.64 2.40
C PRO A 137 -1.96 -15.50 0.89
N ASP A 138 -1.13 -14.55 0.45
CA ASP A 138 -0.88 -14.21 -0.95
C ASP A 138 0.49 -14.67 -1.47
N HIS A 139 1.40 -15.13 -0.60
CA HIS A 139 2.73 -15.57 -1.02
C HIS A 139 3.36 -16.61 -0.09
N ASP A 140 4.24 -17.43 -0.69
CA ASP A 140 4.96 -18.50 0.01
C ASP A 140 6.08 -17.97 0.91
N THR A 141 6.52 -18.79 1.87
CA THR A 141 7.76 -18.58 2.63
C THR A 141 8.93 -18.42 1.67
N LEU A 142 9.77 -17.41 1.90
CA LEU A 142 11.07 -17.28 1.24
C LEU A 142 12.18 -17.63 2.22
N CYS A 143 13.01 -18.59 1.83
CA CYS A 143 14.15 -19.04 2.62
C CYS A 143 15.45 -18.46 2.08
N GLU A 144 16.35 -18.08 2.98
CA GLU A 144 17.71 -17.65 2.67
C GLU A 144 18.74 -18.59 3.30
N PRO A 145 19.89 -18.84 2.65
CA PRO A 145 20.95 -19.60 3.27
C PRO A 145 21.55 -18.83 4.45
N CYS A 146 21.90 -19.54 5.53
CA CYS A 146 22.59 -18.91 6.65
C CYS A 146 24.05 -18.65 6.27
N GLU A 147 24.39 -17.37 6.12
CA GLU A 147 25.74 -16.87 5.87
C GLU A 147 26.56 -16.79 7.17
N ASP A 148 27.84 -16.46 7.06
CA ASP A 148 28.82 -16.51 8.15
C ASP A 148 28.30 -15.85 9.45
N GLU A 149 28.65 -16.46 10.59
CA GLU A 149 28.18 -16.07 11.93
C GLU A 149 26.67 -16.28 12.18
N THR A 150 25.98 -17.04 11.33
CA THR A 150 24.60 -17.50 11.59
C THR A 150 24.37 -18.99 11.30
N TYR A 151 23.35 -19.58 11.91
CA TYR A 151 22.99 -20.98 11.73
C TYR A 151 21.48 -21.25 11.83
N SER A 152 21.05 -22.38 11.26
CA SER A 152 19.72 -22.96 11.42
C SER A 152 19.84 -24.48 11.52
N ASP A 153 19.58 -25.03 12.71
CA ASP A 153 19.78 -26.44 13.06
C ASP A 153 18.51 -27.29 13.00
N GLN A 154 17.41 -26.72 12.54
CA GLN A 154 16.11 -27.40 12.36
C GLN A 154 15.39 -26.92 11.11
N GLU A 155 14.41 -27.68 10.66
CA GLU A 155 13.49 -27.22 9.63
C GLU A 155 12.43 -26.32 10.27
N SER A 156 12.19 -25.13 9.72
CA SER A 156 11.26 -24.16 10.30
C SER A 156 10.54 -23.33 9.24
N SER A 157 9.27 -23.01 9.50
CA SER A 157 8.49 -22.06 8.70
C SER A 157 8.44 -20.66 9.32
N LEU A 158 9.08 -20.45 10.47
CA LEU A 158 9.03 -19.18 11.22
C LEU A 158 10.40 -18.62 11.62
N ASP A 159 11.38 -19.49 11.79
CA ASP A 159 12.68 -19.12 12.40
C ASP A 159 13.64 -18.59 11.32
N PRO A 160 14.18 -17.38 11.50
CA PRO A 160 15.28 -16.87 10.67
C PRO A 160 16.60 -17.55 11.04
N CYS A 161 17.67 -17.24 10.30
CA CYS A 161 19.01 -17.67 10.68
C CYS A 161 19.41 -17.04 12.03
N MET A 162 19.78 -17.89 12.98
CA MET A 162 20.11 -17.48 14.35
C MET A 162 21.59 -17.13 14.44
N PRO A 163 21.97 -16.08 15.18
CA PRO A 163 23.37 -15.71 15.34
C PRO A 163 24.13 -16.80 16.10
N CYS A 164 25.36 -17.07 15.67
CA CYS A 164 26.25 -18.00 16.35
C CYS A 164 26.67 -17.49 17.75
N THR A 165 26.87 -18.42 18.67
CA THR A 165 27.47 -18.16 19.98
C THR A 165 28.94 -17.76 19.81
N ILE A 166 29.33 -16.63 20.40
CA ILE A 166 30.71 -16.15 20.40
C ILE A 166 31.41 -16.67 21.66
N CYS A 167 32.32 -17.64 21.50
CA CYS A 167 33.04 -18.23 22.63
C CYS A 167 34.13 -17.33 23.21
N ASN A 168 34.73 -16.49 22.36
CA ASN A 168 35.82 -15.59 22.76
C ASN A 168 35.35 -14.14 22.67
N ASP A 169 34.64 -13.68 23.71
CA ASP A 169 34.14 -12.30 23.81
C ASP A 169 35.14 -11.33 24.46
N GLY A 170 36.39 -11.76 24.65
CA GLY A 170 37.44 -11.01 25.35
C GLY A 170 37.72 -11.51 26.77
N SER A 171 37.04 -12.57 27.22
CA SER A 171 37.42 -13.35 28.40
C SER A 171 38.20 -14.61 27.98
N ASP A 172 39.44 -14.78 28.46
CA ASP A 172 40.30 -15.95 28.18
C ASP A 172 39.80 -17.25 28.87
N GLU A 173 38.52 -17.32 29.27
CA GLU A 173 37.93 -18.40 30.07
C GLU A 173 37.20 -19.45 29.21
N LEU A 174 36.74 -19.08 28.00
CA LEU A 174 36.08 -20.00 27.07
C LEU A 174 36.87 -20.15 25.78
N GLU A 175 37.12 -21.40 25.38
CA GLU A 175 37.70 -21.75 24.09
C GLU A 175 36.64 -22.37 23.16
N THR A 176 36.81 -22.18 21.85
CA THR A 176 35.93 -22.79 20.84
C THR A 176 36.28 -24.27 20.67
N LEU A 177 35.37 -25.16 21.04
CA LEU A 177 35.49 -26.61 20.81
C LEU A 177 35.09 -26.99 19.39
N ARG A 178 34.02 -26.36 18.88
CA ARG A 178 33.52 -26.55 17.52
C ARG A 178 33.15 -25.19 16.96
N GLU A 179 33.65 -24.91 15.76
CA GLU A 179 33.30 -23.69 15.03
C GLU A 179 31.82 -23.70 14.62
N CYS A 180 31.26 -22.51 14.45
CA CYS A 180 29.90 -22.39 13.93
C CYS A 180 29.85 -22.81 12.46
N THR A 181 28.71 -23.36 12.05
CA THR A 181 28.40 -23.67 10.66
C THR A 181 26.98 -23.21 10.36
N SER A 182 26.61 -23.09 9.08
CA SER A 182 25.24 -22.74 8.70
C SER A 182 24.16 -23.66 9.29
N THR A 183 24.51 -24.87 9.73
CA THR A 183 23.57 -25.87 10.27
C THR A 183 23.69 -26.13 11.77
N ALA A 184 24.67 -25.53 12.45
CA ALA A 184 24.93 -25.82 13.84
C ALA A 184 25.73 -24.71 14.52
N ASP A 185 25.32 -24.36 15.74
CA ASP A 185 26.01 -23.35 16.55
C ASP A 185 27.45 -23.75 16.90
N ALA A 186 28.25 -22.74 17.22
CA ALA A 186 29.54 -22.90 17.87
C ALA A 186 29.35 -23.56 19.25
N LEU A 187 30.30 -24.44 19.61
CA LEU A 187 30.35 -25.05 20.93
C LEU A 187 31.54 -24.49 21.68
N CYS A 188 31.28 -23.90 22.83
CA CYS A 188 32.32 -23.38 23.71
C CYS A 188 32.62 -24.37 24.83
N TYR A 189 33.87 -24.41 25.28
CA TYR A 189 34.28 -25.19 26.42
C TYR A 189 35.21 -24.37 27.33
N ASP A 190 35.09 -24.60 28.63
CA ASP A 190 35.96 -23.98 29.64
C ASP A 190 37.08 -24.97 30.00
N PRO A 191 38.36 -24.69 29.67
CA PRO A 191 39.49 -25.55 30.01
C PRO A 191 39.82 -25.58 31.51
N LEU A 192 39.30 -24.65 32.32
CA LEU A 192 39.47 -24.58 33.77
C LEU A 192 38.31 -25.24 34.54
N ALA A 193 37.21 -25.57 33.85
CA ALA A 193 36.12 -26.33 34.45
C ALA A 193 36.60 -27.75 34.80
N PRO A 194 36.45 -28.19 36.07
CA PRO A 194 36.81 -29.56 36.45
C PRO A 194 35.96 -30.54 35.65
N THR A 195 36.62 -31.52 35.01
CA THR A 195 35.99 -32.65 34.31
C THR A 195 35.08 -33.39 35.29
N MET A 196 33.80 -33.01 35.32
CA MET A 196 32.77 -33.85 35.92
C MET A 196 32.67 -35.09 35.04
N SER A 197 33.15 -36.19 35.60
CA SER A 197 33.06 -37.52 35.04
C SER A 197 31.63 -37.75 34.56
N SER A 198 31.48 -38.27 33.34
CA SER A 198 30.21 -38.78 32.84
C SER A 198 29.50 -39.61 33.92
N PRO A 199 28.20 -39.38 34.19
CA PRO A 199 27.41 -40.38 34.86
C PRO A 199 27.21 -41.54 33.88
N SER A 200 28.05 -42.55 34.05
CA SER A 200 27.79 -43.90 33.58
C SER A 200 26.71 -44.50 34.48
N SER A 201 25.44 -44.30 34.12
CA SER A 201 24.31 -45.23 34.35
C SER A 201 22.95 -44.47 34.30
N PRO A 202 21.91 -45.07 33.70
CA PRO A 202 20.54 -44.59 33.87
C PRO A 202 20.04 -44.95 35.28
N PRO A 203 19.41 -44.02 36.02
CA PRO A 203 18.69 -44.40 37.24
C PRO A 203 17.42 -45.15 36.87
N GLU A 204 17.26 -46.35 37.47
CA GLU A 204 16.03 -47.11 37.42
C GLU A 204 14.85 -46.31 37.98
N LEU A 205 13.78 -46.27 37.18
CA LEU A 205 12.50 -45.68 37.53
C LEU A 205 11.77 -46.60 38.53
N SER A 206 11.89 -46.31 39.83
CA SER A 206 10.99 -46.88 40.83
C SER A 206 9.63 -46.19 40.76
N LYS A 207 8.64 -46.90 40.23
CA LYS A 207 7.21 -46.72 40.51
C LYS A 207 6.96 -46.95 42.00
N GLU A 208 6.27 -46.04 42.68
CA GLU A 208 5.14 -46.19 43.64
C GLU A 208 4.67 -44.75 43.95
N ASP A 209 3.51 -44.27 43.49
CA ASP A 209 2.13 -44.47 43.97
C ASP A 209 1.63 -43.28 44.84
N LEU A 210 0.36 -42.93 44.58
CA LEU A 210 -0.56 -42.08 45.34
C LEU A 210 -0.44 -40.55 45.29
N GLY A 211 -1.44 -39.93 44.66
CA GLY A 211 -2.33 -39.01 45.38
C GLY A 211 -2.60 -37.66 44.72
N SER A 212 -3.68 -37.54 43.95
CA SER A 212 -4.36 -36.25 43.78
C SER A 212 -4.89 -35.74 45.13
N PRO A 213 -4.89 -34.43 45.34
CA PRO A 213 -6.18 -33.77 45.56
C PRO A 213 -6.34 -32.48 44.74
N GLY A 214 -7.62 -32.14 44.52
CA GLY A 214 -8.11 -30.96 43.84
C GLY A 214 -8.05 -29.66 44.66
N PRO A 215 -8.86 -28.65 44.32
CA PRO A 215 -8.47 -27.24 44.42
C PRO A 215 -9.03 -26.54 45.66
N ASP A 216 -8.19 -25.77 46.34
CA ASP A 216 -8.63 -24.83 47.36
C ASP A 216 -7.91 -23.48 47.28
N LYS A 217 -8.65 -22.48 47.76
CA LYS A 217 -8.52 -21.05 47.57
C LYS A 217 -7.46 -20.43 48.48
N GLU A 218 -6.82 -19.39 47.93
CA GLU A 218 -6.57 -18.07 48.56
C GLU A 218 -5.74 -18.01 49.85
N SER A 219 -4.47 -17.59 49.74
CA SER A 219 -3.96 -16.42 50.47
C SER A 219 -2.54 -16.01 50.07
N THR A 220 -2.43 -14.74 49.67
CA THR A 220 -1.39 -13.78 50.09
C THR A 220 0.08 -14.18 50.03
N THR A 221 0.86 -13.55 49.13
CA THR A 221 2.20 -12.98 49.46
C THR A 221 2.80 -12.13 48.32
N ALA A 222 3.29 -10.97 48.74
CA ALA A 222 4.34 -10.09 48.20
C ALA A 222 4.40 -9.75 46.71
N LYS A 223 4.16 -8.47 46.45
CA LYS A 223 4.50 -7.70 45.25
C LYS A 223 6.02 -7.74 44.99
N PRO A 224 6.51 -8.27 43.85
CA PRO A 224 7.87 -8.01 43.42
C PRO A 224 7.95 -6.63 42.78
N SER A 225 8.95 -5.88 43.21
CA SER A 225 9.43 -4.62 42.67
C SER A 225 9.64 -4.67 41.16
N SER A 226 9.00 -3.75 40.44
CA SER A 226 9.19 -3.53 39.00
C SER A 226 10.61 -3.04 38.69
N PRO A 227 11.28 -3.55 37.64
CA PRO A 227 12.43 -2.88 37.07
C PRO A 227 11.94 -1.64 36.30
N ARG A 228 12.58 -0.48 36.56
CA ARG A 228 12.35 0.73 35.76
C ARG A 228 12.93 0.52 34.37
N PHE A 229 12.08 0.19 33.42
CA PHE A 229 12.37 0.31 32.00
C PHE A 229 12.32 1.79 31.62
N ILE A 230 13.46 2.35 31.22
CA ILE A 230 13.51 3.69 30.62
C ILE A 230 12.95 3.58 29.21
N GLY A 231 11.70 3.97 29.04
CA GLY A 231 11.00 3.96 27.74
C GLY A 231 9.79 4.89 27.67
N SER A 232 9.70 5.90 28.54
CA SER A 232 8.65 6.92 28.50
C SER A 232 9.28 8.26 28.14
N GLY A 233 9.22 8.64 26.86
CA GLY A 233 9.73 9.95 26.43
C GLY A 233 9.67 10.28 24.93
N LEU A 234 9.28 9.37 24.05
CA LEU A 234 9.21 9.67 22.59
C LEU A 234 7.79 9.77 22.03
N ASN A 235 6.76 9.29 22.74
CA ASN A 235 5.38 9.21 22.21
C ASN A 235 4.45 10.35 22.68
N GLU A 236 4.88 11.20 23.62
CA GLU A 236 4.06 12.31 24.15
C GLU A 236 4.06 13.54 23.23
N ASN A 237 5.04 13.61 22.32
CA ASN A 237 5.20 14.73 21.39
C ASN A 237 4.88 14.35 19.94
N LEU A 238 4.64 13.07 19.65
CA LEU A 238 4.43 12.60 18.29
C LEU A 238 3.07 13.10 17.74
N ILE A 239 2.01 12.91 18.51
CA ILE A 239 0.63 13.33 18.14
C ILE A 239 0.52 14.85 17.85
N PRO A 240 1.03 15.77 18.70
CA PRO A 240 0.96 17.21 18.39
C PRO A 240 1.84 17.65 17.20
N ILE A 241 2.96 16.96 16.94
CA ILE A 241 3.81 17.22 15.77
C ILE A 241 3.10 16.79 14.47
N TYR A 242 2.43 15.64 14.48
CA TYR A 242 1.62 15.19 13.33
C TYR A 242 0.44 16.14 13.06
N CYS A 243 -0.28 16.59 14.09
CA CYS A 243 -1.36 17.57 13.90
C CYS A 243 -0.85 18.92 13.34
N SER A 244 0.31 19.38 13.79
CA SER A 244 0.89 20.65 13.32
C SER A 244 1.40 20.56 11.88
N THR A 245 1.99 19.42 11.50
CA THR A 245 2.45 19.17 10.12
C THR A 245 1.29 18.99 9.15
N LEU A 246 0.23 18.27 9.54
CA LEU A 246 -1.00 18.14 8.75
C LEU A 246 -1.69 19.50 8.53
N ALA A 247 -1.80 20.32 9.58
CA ALA A 247 -2.37 21.66 9.45
C ALA A 247 -1.57 22.56 8.48
N ALA A 248 -0.23 22.49 8.53
CA ALA A 248 0.62 23.24 7.62
C ALA A 248 0.45 22.80 6.15
N VAL A 249 0.33 21.49 5.90
CA VAL A 249 0.08 20.95 4.56
C VAL A 249 -1.27 21.40 4.02
N LEU A 250 -2.33 21.37 4.85
CA LEU A 250 -3.66 21.83 4.45
C LEU A 250 -3.68 23.32 4.12
N ILE A 251 -3.03 24.16 4.94
CA ILE A 251 -2.90 25.60 4.67
C ILE A 251 -2.11 25.84 3.38
N GLY A 252 -1.03 25.08 3.16
CA GLY A 252 -0.23 25.14 1.94
C GLY A 252 -1.02 24.78 0.68
N LEU A 253 -1.86 23.73 0.73
CA LEU A 253 -2.71 23.32 -0.38
C LEU A 253 -3.80 24.36 -0.68
N LEU A 254 -4.43 24.94 0.35
CA LEU A 254 -5.40 26.03 0.16
C LEU A 254 -4.74 27.26 -0.48
N ALA A 255 -3.56 27.66 0.00
CA ALA A 255 -2.79 28.75 -0.58
C ALA A 255 -2.38 28.44 -2.03
N TYR A 256 -1.99 27.20 -2.34
CA TYR A 256 -1.67 26.75 -3.69
C TYR A 256 -2.88 26.81 -4.62
N ILE A 257 -4.06 26.36 -4.16
CA ILE A 257 -5.30 26.42 -4.94
C ILE A 257 -5.68 27.88 -5.20
N VAL A 258 -5.59 28.75 -4.19
CA VAL A 258 -5.86 30.19 -4.34
C VAL A 258 -4.84 30.84 -5.28
N PHE A 259 -3.55 30.52 -5.16
CA PHE A 259 -2.51 31.02 -6.05
C PHE A 259 -2.70 30.52 -7.48
N LYS A 260 -3.06 29.26 -7.66
CA LYS A 260 -3.35 28.66 -8.98
C LYS A 260 -4.61 29.28 -9.58
N ARG A 261 -5.67 29.52 -8.80
CA ARG A 261 -6.85 30.27 -9.26
C ARG A 261 -6.52 31.72 -9.59
N TRP A 262 -5.72 32.39 -8.76
CA TRP A 262 -5.27 33.76 -8.99
C TRP A 262 -4.45 33.86 -10.26
N ASN A 263 -3.49 32.95 -10.46
CA ASN A 263 -2.62 32.95 -11.63
C ASN A 263 -3.40 32.56 -12.90
N SER A 264 -4.38 31.65 -12.80
CA SER A 264 -5.30 31.33 -13.89
C SER A 264 -6.16 32.54 -14.27
N CYS A 265 -6.71 33.27 -13.30
CA CYS A 265 -7.44 34.52 -13.55
C CYS A 265 -6.52 35.61 -14.13
N LYS A 266 -5.26 35.69 -13.68
CA LYS A 266 -4.27 36.63 -14.19
C LYS A 266 -3.92 36.34 -15.66
N GLN A 267 -3.74 35.08 -16.03
CA GLN A 267 -3.50 34.67 -17.42
C GLN A 267 -4.76 34.88 -18.29
N ASN A 268 -5.96 34.59 -17.77
CA ASN A 268 -7.20 34.81 -18.50
C ASN A 268 -7.49 36.31 -18.75
N LYS A 269 -7.05 37.19 -17.83
CA LYS A 269 -7.13 38.65 -18.00
C LYS A 269 -6.18 39.18 -19.09
N GLN A 270 -5.03 38.54 -19.31
CA GLN A 270 -4.13 38.86 -20.43
C GLN A 270 -4.69 38.36 -21.77
N ALA A 271 -5.32 37.18 -21.79
CA ALA A 271 -5.98 36.64 -22.99
C ALA A 271 -7.19 37.49 -23.45
N ALA A 272 -7.96 38.06 -22.51
CA ALA A 272 -9.07 38.97 -22.83
C ALA A 272 -8.60 40.32 -23.39
N ASN A 273 -7.50 40.88 -22.87
CA ASN A 273 -6.92 42.13 -23.40
C ASN A 273 -6.34 41.95 -24.81
N ASN A 274 -5.76 40.79 -25.12
CA ASN A 274 -5.26 40.50 -26.46
C ASN A 274 -6.40 40.29 -27.48
N ARG A 275 -7.54 39.70 -27.07
CA ARG A 275 -8.75 39.61 -27.93
C ARG A 275 -9.35 40.98 -28.25
N ALA A 276 -9.30 41.94 -27.33
CA ALA A 276 -9.78 43.31 -27.57
C ALA A 276 -8.91 44.08 -28.58
N ALA A 277 -7.62 43.75 -28.72
CA ALA A 277 -6.74 44.34 -29.72
C ALA A 277 -7.00 43.81 -31.16
N THR A 278 -7.53 42.59 -31.30
CA THR A 278 -7.86 41.98 -32.61
C THR A 278 -9.24 42.41 -33.14
N ALA A 279 -10.18 42.79 -32.27
CA ALA A 279 -11.53 43.21 -32.67
C ALA A 279 -11.61 44.62 -33.30
N ASN A 280 -10.52 45.40 -33.27
CA ASN A 280 -10.49 46.77 -33.80
C ASN A 280 -10.02 46.87 -35.27
N GLN A 281 -9.97 45.75 -36.02
CA GLN A 281 -9.54 45.71 -37.43
C GLN A 281 -10.57 45.11 -38.41
N THR A 282 -11.87 45.30 -38.18
CA THR A 282 -12.83 45.01 -39.27
C THR A 282 -14.04 45.94 -39.24
N SER A 283 -13.98 46.98 -40.08
CA SER A 283 -15.14 47.73 -40.57
C SER A 283 -15.26 47.49 -42.10
N PRO A 284 -16.47 47.30 -42.68
CA PRO A 284 -16.63 46.88 -44.07
C PRO A 284 -17.07 48.03 -45.00
N SER A 285 -16.55 48.08 -46.23
CA SER A 285 -17.24 48.61 -47.44
C SER A 285 -16.35 48.51 -48.70
N PRO A 286 -16.90 48.59 -49.94
CA PRO A 286 -16.72 47.52 -50.91
C PRO A 286 -16.08 47.99 -52.24
N GLU A 287 -15.98 47.01 -53.16
CA GLU A 287 -15.78 47.10 -54.62
C GLU A 287 -14.33 47.17 -55.14
N GLY A 288 -14.04 46.32 -56.13
CA GLY A 288 -12.91 46.53 -57.05
C GLY A 288 -11.95 45.36 -57.30
N GLU A 289 -12.41 44.35 -58.03
CA GLU A 289 -11.74 43.60 -59.12
C GLU A 289 -10.19 43.48 -59.20
N LYS A 290 -9.76 42.23 -59.51
CA LYS A 290 -8.68 41.83 -60.45
C LYS A 290 -7.36 41.26 -59.88
N LEU A 291 -7.20 39.94 -60.09
CA LEU A 291 -6.01 39.12 -60.36
C LEU A 291 -4.66 39.52 -59.71
N HIS A 292 -4.08 38.61 -58.91
CA HIS A 292 -2.97 37.73 -59.29
C HIS A 292 -2.60 36.82 -58.12
N SER A 293 -2.14 35.62 -58.46
CA SER A 293 -1.62 34.57 -57.58
C SER A 293 -0.42 35.05 -56.76
N ASP A 294 -0.38 34.74 -55.47
CA ASP A 294 0.86 34.28 -54.85
C ASP A 294 0.62 33.49 -53.55
N SER A 295 1.60 32.67 -53.24
CA SER A 295 1.60 31.58 -52.25
C SER A 295 1.56 32.05 -50.79
N GLY A 296 0.88 31.29 -49.93
CA GLY A 296 0.91 31.51 -48.48
C GLY A 296 0.23 30.37 -47.73
N ILE A 297 0.88 29.21 -47.66
CA ILE A 297 0.49 28.13 -46.74
C ILE A 297 0.97 28.52 -45.33
N SER A 298 0.07 29.05 -44.51
CA SER A 298 0.34 29.22 -43.07
C SER A 298 0.20 27.85 -42.40
N VAL A 299 1.34 27.29 -42.01
CA VAL A 299 1.42 26.07 -41.21
C VAL A 299 1.03 26.42 -39.78
N ASP A 300 0.05 25.72 -39.23
CA ASP A 300 -0.43 25.84 -37.86
C ASP A 300 0.67 25.33 -36.90
N SER A 301 1.25 26.23 -36.09
CA SER A 301 2.38 25.97 -35.20
C SER A 301 2.05 25.17 -33.93
N GLN A 302 0.99 24.36 -33.91
CA GLN A 302 0.64 23.54 -32.74
C GLN A 302 1.11 22.09 -32.79
N SER A 303 1.68 21.61 -33.91
CA SER A 303 2.10 20.19 -34.03
C SER A 303 3.58 19.92 -33.76
N LEU A 304 4.42 20.96 -33.61
CA LEU A 304 5.88 20.79 -33.42
C LEU A 304 6.30 20.68 -31.95
N GLN A 305 5.42 21.02 -31.00
CA GLN A 305 5.74 20.95 -29.57
C GLN A 305 5.42 19.59 -28.95
N GLU A 306 4.42 18.86 -29.47
CA GLU A 306 4.12 17.49 -29.03
C GLU A 306 5.19 16.48 -29.50
N GLN A 307 5.78 16.67 -30.68
CA GLN A 307 6.79 15.72 -31.18
C GLN A 307 8.15 15.87 -30.47
N GLN A 308 8.49 17.07 -30.00
CA GLN A 308 9.71 17.31 -29.24
C GLN A 308 9.60 16.83 -27.78
N GLN A 309 8.38 16.77 -27.23
CA GLN A 309 8.13 16.24 -25.88
C GLN A 309 8.16 14.71 -25.84
N LEU A 310 7.70 14.02 -26.90
CA LEU A 310 7.83 12.56 -27.03
C LEU A 310 9.29 12.11 -27.22
N GLN A 311 10.12 12.88 -27.92
CA GLN A 311 11.55 12.56 -28.07
C GLN A 311 12.34 12.76 -26.77
N THR A 312 12.01 13.77 -25.97
CA THR A 312 12.68 14.04 -24.69
C THR A 312 12.34 12.98 -23.63
N GLN A 313 11.15 12.37 -23.70
CA GLN A 313 10.79 11.23 -22.83
C GLN A 313 11.45 9.90 -23.27
N ALA A 314 11.70 9.71 -24.57
CA ALA A 314 12.40 8.52 -25.07
C ALA A 314 13.91 8.52 -24.74
N GLU A 315 14.56 9.69 -24.70
CA GLU A 315 15.96 9.82 -24.27
C GLU A 315 16.12 9.70 -22.74
N ALA A 316 15.14 10.14 -21.95
CA ALA A 316 15.16 9.98 -20.49
C ALA A 316 15.04 8.52 -20.06
N HIS A 317 14.17 7.73 -20.72
CA HIS A 317 14.05 6.29 -20.45
C HIS A 317 15.30 5.48 -20.86
N THR A 318 16.02 5.91 -21.89
CA THR A 318 17.26 5.23 -22.32
C THR A 318 18.43 5.51 -21.36
N GLN A 319 18.47 6.67 -20.69
CA GLN A 319 19.47 6.95 -19.64
C GLN A 319 19.19 6.22 -18.32
N THR A 320 17.93 6.01 -17.94
CA THR A 320 17.60 5.26 -16.71
C THR A 320 17.90 3.76 -16.85
N GLN A 321 17.77 3.18 -18.05
CA GLN A 321 18.05 1.76 -18.29
C GLN A 321 19.54 1.44 -18.50
N THR A 322 20.38 2.43 -18.83
CA THR A 322 21.83 2.24 -19.04
C THR A 322 22.66 2.42 -17.76
N GLN A 323 22.07 2.91 -16.65
CA GLN A 323 22.78 3.05 -15.36
C GLN A 323 22.62 1.88 -14.38
N LEU A 324 21.80 0.87 -14.67
CA LEU A 324 21.59 -0.25 -13.73
C LEU A 324 22.43 -1.52 -14.03
N HIS A 325 23.37 -1.49 -14.98
CA HIS A 325 24.24 -2.64 -15.24
C HIS A 325 25.67 -2.27 -15.66
N VAL A 326 26.52 -1.92 -14.68
CA VAL A 326 27.98 -2.04 -14.80
C VAL A 326 28.55 -2.46 -13.44
N PRO A 327 29.24 -3.61 -13.32
CA PRO A 327 30.05 -3.92 -12.14
C PRO A 327 31.41 -3.21 -12.22
N GLU A 328 31.83 -2.60 -11.11
CA GLU A 328 33.18 -2.06 -10.93
C GLU A 328 34.21 -3.20 -10.96
N GLN A 329 35.18 -3.14 -11.89
CA GLN A 329 36.44 -3.88 -11.76
C GLN A 329 37.61 -2.88 -11.66
N ILE A 330 38.30 -2.96 -10.52
CA ILE A 330 39.55 -2.27 -10.24
C ILE A 330 40.67 -2.95 -11.03
N VAL A 331 41.24 -2.25 -12.02
CA VAL A 331 42.47 -2.66 -12.72
C VAL A 331 43.66 -1.91 -12.12
N VAL A 332 44.50 -2.63 -11.38
CA VAL A 332 45.85 -2.18 -11.01
C VAL A 332 46.77 -2.45 -12.20
N ARG A 333 47.39 -1.39 -12.73
CA ARG A 333 48.49 -1.48 -13.70
C ARG A 333 49.76 -1.95 -13.00
N VAL A 334 50.41 -2.97 -13.56
CA VAL A 334 51.84 -3.25 -13.35
C VAL A 334 52.50 -3.40 -14.72
N ASP A 335 53.52 -2.58 -14.95
CA ASP A 335 54.41 -2.59 -16.11
C ASP A 335 55.36 -3.80 -16.09
N GLY A 336 55.66 -4.31 -17.29
CA GLY A 336 57.00 -4.80 -17.65
C GLY A 336 57.21 -6.31 -17.78
N GLY A 337 57.58 -6.75 -18.99
CA GLY A 337 58.33 -8.00 -19.19
C GLY A 337 58.09 -8.70 -20.52
N ALA A 338 59.08 -8.66 -21.41
CA ALA A 338 59.03 -9.19 -22.77
C ALA A 338 59.26 -10.72 -22.89
N GLN A 339 58.73 -11.28 -23.99
CA GLN A 339 59.45 -12.09 -24.99
C GLN A 339 59.02 -13.57 -25.22
N SER A 340 58.65 -13.80 -26.50
CA SER A 340 58.89 -14.96 -27.39
C SER A 340 57.94 -16.18 -27.47
N ASP A 341 57.32 -16.24 -28.66
CA ASP A 341 57.26 -17.37 -29.63
C ASP A 341 56.26 -18.54 -29.51
N SER A 342 55.24 -18.45 -30.38
CA SER A 342 54.84 -19.43 -31.42
C SER A 342 54.00 -20.70 -31.07
N PRO A 343 53.19 -21.24 -32.03
CA PRO A 343 51.88 -21.92 -31.79
C PRO A 343 51.82 -23.39 -32.34
N PRO A 344 50.66 -23.98 -32.70
CA PRO A 344 49.57 -24.54 -31.86
C PRO A 344 49.33 -26.05 -32.13
N SER A 345 48.46 -26.73 -31.36
CA SER A 345 47.71 -27.88 -31.89
C SER A 345 46.41 -28.19 -31.12
N GLN A 346 45.38 -28.46 -31.90
CA GLN A 346 44.01 -28.87 -31.56
C GLN A 346 43.94 -30.19 -30.79
N ALA A 347 42.91 -30.31 -29.93
CA ALA A 347 41.95 -31.41 -29.88
C ALA A 347 40.72 -30.94 -29.09
#